data_AF-A0A3D1CK07-F1
#
_entry.id   AF-A0A3D1CK07-F1
#
_cell.length_a   1.000
_cell.length_b   1.000
_cell.length_c   1.000
_cell.angle_alpha   90.00
_cell.angle_beta   90.00
_cell.angle_gamma   90.00
#
_symmetry.space_group_name_H-M   'P 1'
#
loop_
_entity.id
_entity.type
_entity.pdbx_description
1 polymer ?
#
loop_
_entity_poly.entity_id
_entity_poly.type
_entity_poly.pdbx_seq_one_letter_code
_entity_poly.pdbx_strand_id
1 'polypeptide(L)'
;MSDNTVRFELKIPVEKGSVNAIDLLADHCELSRQQIKQAMSKGAVWLQKGKRTQRLRRATKNLNSGELLQLYYDKRLLDQTPVPPKLLHDFGAYSVW
;
A
#
# COMPACT_ATOMS: atom_id res chain seq x y z
N MET A 1 -2.80 28.51 1.35
CA MET A 1 -3.47 27.48 0.52
C MET A 1 -3.47 26.21 1.33
N SER A 2 -4.64 25.78 1.78
CA SER A 2 -4.78 24.61 2.66
C SER A 2 -4.41 23.36 1.87
N ASP A 3 -3.15 22.96 2.00
CA ASP A 3 -2.63 21.73 1.41
C ASP A 3 -3.32 20.57 2.13
N ASN A 4 -4.50 20.20 1.61
CA ASN A 4 -5.34 19.13 2.12
C ASN A 4 -4.52 17.86 1.99
N THR A 5 -3.82 17.55 3.06
CA THR A 5 -2.91 16.44 3.17
C THR A 5 -3.80 15.22 3.20
N VAL A 6 -4.10 14.65 2.03
CA VAL A 6 -5.01 13.51 1.92
C VAL A 6 -4.34 12.32 2.60
N ARG A 7 -4.59 12.18 3.90
CA ARG A 7 -4.19 11.09 4.76
C ARG A 7 -5.44 10.45 5.31
N PHE A 8 -5.63 9.18 5.02
CA PHE A 8 -6.79 8.43 5.48
C PHE A 8 -6.46 6.94 5.58
N GLU A 9 -7.29 6.22 6.32
CA GLU A 9 -7.24 4.77 6.39
C GLU A 9 -8.59 4.17 5.99
N LEU A 10 -8.54 2.99 5.36
CA LEU A 10 -9.71 2.19 5.06
C LEU A 10 -9.50 0.76 5.55
N LYS A 11 -10.59 0.15 6.01
CA LYS A 11 -10.67 -1.26 6.42
C LYS A 11 -11.93 -1.83 5.80
N ILE A 12 -11.77 -2.61 4.73
CA ILE A 12 -12.87 -3.11 3.90
C ILE A 12 -12.95 -4.63 4.09
N PRO A 13 -14.01 -5.15 4.73
CA PRO A 13 -14.23 -6.59 4.80
C PRO A 13 -14.56 -7.12 3.40
N VAL A 14 -13.95 -8.23 3.01
CA VAL A 14 -14.20 -8.88 1.73
C VAL A 14 -15.42 -9.79 1.91
N GLU A 15 -16.58 -9.35 1.44
CA GLU A 15 -17.83 -10.12 1.57
C GLU A 15 -17.95 -11.18 0.47
N LYS A 16 -17.72 -10.78 -0.80
CA LYS A 16 -17.74 -11.67 -1.96
C LYS A 16 -16.33 -12.13 -2.29
N GLY A 17 -16.14 -13.44 -2.45
CA GLY A 17 -14.85 -14.01 -2.87
C GLY A 17 -14.54 -13.72 -4.35
N SER A 18 -13.25 -13.79 -4.69
CA SER A 18 -12.70 -13.54 -6.04
C SER A 18 -12.80 -12.10 -6.54
N VAL A 19 -12.85 -11.13 -5.63
CA VAL A 19 -12.83 -9.71 -6.00
C VAL A 19 -11.39 -9.22 -6.18
N ASN A 20 -11.17 -8.39 -7.19
CA ASN A 20 -9.91 -7.70 -7.42
C ASN A 20 -9.71 -6.60 -6.37
N ALA A 21 -8.56 -6.61 -5.69
CA ALA A 21 -8.24 -5.62 -4.67
C ALA A 21 -8.23 -4.18 -5.18
N ILE A 22 -7.86 -3.95 -6.45
CA ILE A 22 -7.89 -2.59 -7.03
C ILE A 22 -9.31 -2.07 -7.14
N ASP A 23 -10.21 -2.89 -7.71
CA ASP A 23 -11.58 -2.45 -7.96
C ASP A 23 -12.30 -2.24 -6.62
N LEU A 24 -12.09 -3.15 -5.66
CA LEU A 24 -12.61 -2.97 -4.30
C LEU A 24 -12.09 -1.68 -3.63
N LEU A 25 -10.82 -1.30 -3.81
CA LEU A 25 -10.33 -0.04 -3.27
C LEU A 25 -10.91 1.17 -4.01
N ALA A 26 -11.03 1.09 -5.34
CA ALA A 26 -11.57 2.18 -6.16
C ALA A 26 -13.04 2.49 -5.84
N ASP A 27 -13.82 1.46 -5.48
CA ASP A 27 -15.23 1.63 -5.09
C ASP A 27 -15.40 2.28 -3.70
N HIS A 28 -14.35 2.24 -2.86
CA HIS A 28 -14.38 2.71 -1.48
C HIS A 28 -13.54 3.98 -1.24
N CYS A 29 -12.88 4.54 -2.26
CA CYS A 29 -12.13 5.79 -2.15
C CYS A 29 -12.02 6.54 -3.48
N GLU A 30 -11.81 7.85 -3.40
CA GLU A 30 -11.61 8.72 -4.57
C GLU A 30 -10.18 8.66 -5.14
N LEU A 31 -9.55 7.48 -5.13
CA LEU A 31 -8.24 7.28 -5.73
C LEU A 31 -8.37 6.67 -7.12
N SER A 32 -7.60 7.18 -8.08
CA SER A 32 -7.46 6.52 -9.38
C SER A 32 -6.82 5.14 -9.23
N ARG A 33 -7.11 4.23 -10.16
CA ARG A 33 -6.46 2.90 -10.22
C ARG A 33 -4.94 2.98 -10.25
N GLN A 34 -4.37 4.05 -10.84
CA GLN A 34 -2.93 4.29 -10.86
C GLN A 34 -2.40 4.63 -9.46
N GLN A 35 -3.07 5.52 -8.73
CA GLN A 35 -2.70 5.85 -7.34
C GLN A 35 -2.82 4.63 -6.42
N ILE A 36 -3.84 3.79 -6.62
CA ILE A 36 -4.00 2.53 -5.87
C ILE A 36 -2.81 1.59 -6.16
N LYS A 37 -2.44 1.38 -7.44
CA LYS A 37 -1.27 0.56 -7.80
C LYS A 37 0.02 1.10 -7.18
N GLN A 38 0.20 2.41 -7.20
CA GLN A 38 1.36 3.07 -6.58
C GLN A 38 1.37 2.83 -5.06
N ALA A 39 0.25 3.02 -4.38
CA ALA A 39 0.10 2.75 -2.96
C ALA A 39 0.39 1.27 -2.61
N MET A 40 -0.12 0.33 -3.40
CA MET A 40 0.19 -1.11 -3.27
C MET A 40 1.70 -1.36 -3.39
N SER A 41 2.35 -0.84 -4.44
CA SER A 41 3.78 -1.03 -4.68
C SER A 41 4.64 -0.47 -3.54
N LYS A 42 4.22 0.67 -2.97
CA LYS A 42 4.85 1.34 -1.81
C LYS A 42 4.48 0.71 -0.47
N GLY A 43 3.68 -0.37 -0.47
CA GLY A 43 3.37 -1.15 0.72
C GLY A 43 2.32 -0.54 1.65
N ALA A 44 1.50 0.39 1.15
CA ALA A 44 0.41 1.02 1.89
C ALA A 44 -0.84 0.14 2.02
N VAL A 45 -0.94 -0.95 1.26
CA VAL A 45 -2.08 -1.88 1.28
C VAL A 45 -1.71 -3.16 2.01
N TRP A 46 -2.59 -3.60 2.89
CA TRP A 46 -2.47 -4.79 3.71
C TRP A 46 -3.68 -5.68 3.55
N LEU A 47 -3.46 -6.98 3.67
CA LEU A 47 -4.50 -7.99 3.67
C LEU A 47 -4.38 -8.82 4.95
N GLN A 48 -5.43 -8.80 5.75
CA GLN A 48 -5.53 -9.61 6.95
C GLN A 48 -6.43 -10.83 6.68
N LYS A 49 -5.93 -12.01 7.04
CA LYS A 49 -6.61 -13.29 6.98
C LYS A 49 -6.54 -13.95 8.36
N GLY A 50 -7.62 -13.88 9.12
CA GLY A 50 -7.64 -14.30 10.53
C GLY A 50 -6.59 -13.53 11.35
N LYS A 51 -5.61 -14.25 11.91
CA LYS A 51 -4.51 -13.68 12.70
C LYS A 51 -3.29 -13.23 11.87
N ARG A 52 -3.26 -13.53 10.56
CA ARG A 52 -2.12 -13.21 9.69
C ARG A 52 -2.39 -11.94 8.89
N THR A 53 -1.46 -10.99 8.94
CA THR A 53 -1.53 -9.74 8.16
C THR A 53 -0.30 -9.65 7.26
N GLN A 54 -0.51 -9.39 5.98
CA GLN A 54 0.55 -9.32 4.98
C GLN A 54 0.38 -8.10 4.07
N ARG A 55 1.50 -7.50 3.64
CA ARG A 55 1.46 -6.43 2.64
C ARG A 55 1.03 -6.97 1.29
N LEU A 56 0.08 -6.28 0.65
CA LEU A 56 -0.38 -6.61 -0.68
C LEU A 56 0.24 -5.67 -1.71
N ARG A 57 1.33 -6.11 -2.33
CA ARG A 57 2.10 -5.30 -3.30
C ARG A 57 1.70 -5.50 -4.76
N ARG A 58 1.09 -6.64 -5.10
CA ARG A 58 0.66 -6.95 -6.48
C ARG A 58 -0.85 -6.89 -6.59
N ALA A 59 -1.30 -6.24 -7.66
CA ALA A 59 -2.71 -6.06 -8.02
C ALA A 59 -3.44 -7.35 -8.39
N THR A 60 -2.71 -8.38 -8.83
CA THR A 60 -3.28 -9.60 -9.40
C THR A 60 -3.76 -10.62 -8.37
N LYS A 61 -3.71 -10.29 -7.07
CA LYS A 61 -4.16 -11.22 -6.03
C LYS A 61 -5.68 -11.10 -5.87
N ASN A 62 -6.37 -12.22 -6.09
CA ASN A 62 -7.79 -12.33 -5.76
C ASN A 62 -7.98 -12.38 -4.24
N LEU A 63 -8.99 -11.65 -3.77
CA LEU A 63 -9.39 -11.62 -2.37
C LEU A 63 -10.43 -12.70 -2.09
N ASN A 64 -10.32 -13.37 -0.94
CA ASN A 64 -11.29 -14.37 -0.51
C ASN A 64 -12.27 -13.78 0.50
N SER A 65 -13.50 -14.31 0.52
CA SER A 65 -14.48 -13.92 1.52
C SER A 65 -13.94 -14.15 2.95
N GLY A 66 -14.21 -13.22 3.85
CA GLY A 66 -13.73 -13.25 5.24
C GLY A 66 -12.31 -12.70 5.43
N GLU A 67 -11.66 -12.21 4.38
CA GLU A 67 -10.42 -11.42 4.50
C GLU A 67 -10.76 -9.94 4.75
N LEU A 68 -9.81 -9.20 5.32
CA LEU A 68 -9.92 -7.76 5.58
C LEU A 68 -8.84 -7.02 4.79
N LEU A 69 -9.27 -6.18 3.84
CA LEU A 69 -8.37 -5.33 3.08
C LEU A 69 -8.20 -3.99 3.79
N GLN A 70 -6.96 -3.56 3.98
CA GLN A 70 -6.65 -2.32 4.67
C GLN A 70 -5.77 -1.43 3.79
N LEU A 71 -6.08 -0.14 3.72
CA LEU A 71 -5.28 0.87 3.03
C LEU A 71 -4.89 1.95 4.02
N TYR A 72 -3.61 2.30 4.07
CA TYR A 72 -3.07 3.42 4.82
C TYR A 72 -2.48 4.43 3.85
N TYR A 73 -3.30 5.38 3.41
CA TYR A 73 -2.91 6.33 2.39
C TYR A 73 -2.44 7.63 3.03
N ASP A 74 -1.28 8.12 2.60
CA ASP A 74 -0.80 9.47 2.87
C ASP A 74 -0.19 9.97 1.57
N LYS A 75 -0.86 10.91 0.90
CA LYS A 75 -0.43 11.42 -0.40
C LYS A 75 0.98 11.99 -0.35
N ARG A 76 1.29 12.79 0.67
CA ARG A 76 2.61 13.44 0.79
C ARG A 76 3.70 12.40 1.00
N LEU A 77 3.48 11.42 1.88
CA LEU A 77 4.45 10.35 2.12
C LEU A 77 4.64 9.47 0.88
N LEU A 78 3.55 9.13 0.19
CA LEU A 78 3.62 8.31 -0.99
C LEU A 78 4.27 9.04 -2.17
N ASP A 79 4.05 10.35 -2.35
CA ASP A 79 4.63 11.11 -3.46
C ASP A 79 6.09 11.55 -3.18
N GLN A 80 6.61 11.36 -1.96
CA GLN A 80 8.01 11.64 -1.64
C GLN A 80 8.97 10.79 -2.47
N THR A 81 10.02 11.46 -2.95
CA THR A 81 11.19 10.80 -3.55
C THR A 81 12.26 10.72 -2.46
N PRO A 82 12.63 9.52 -1.99
CA PRO A 82 13.69 9.39 -1.00
C PRO A 82 15.02 9.82 -1.62
N VAL A 83 15.88 10.44 -0.81
CA VAL A 83 17.26 10.75 -1.22
C VAL A 83 17.97 9.44 -1.56
N PRO A 84 18.75 9.38 -2.67
CA PRO A 84 19.54 8.20 -2.97
C PRO A 84 20.44 7.83 -1.79
N PRO A 85 20.55 6.53 -1.44
CA PRO A 85 21.45 6.09 -0.39
C PRO A 85 22.89 6.46 -0.75
N LYS A 86 23.70 6.80 0.26
CA LYS A 86 25.08 7.23 0.06
C LYS A 86 26.00 6.30 0.83
N LEU A 87 26.92 5.65 0.12
CA LEU A 87 28.00 4.91 0.75
C LEU A 87 28.75 5.82 1.74
N LEU A 88 28.62 5.50 3.02
CA LEU A 88 29.29 6.20 4.10
C LEU A 88 30.70 5.65 4.25
N HIS A 89 30.84 4.32 4.31
CA HIS A 89 32.11 3.63 4.48
C HIS A 89 32.09 2.25 3.81
N ASP A 90 33.21 1.88 3.17
CA ASP A 90 33.45 0.54 2.64
C ASP A 90 34.51 -0.16 3.50
N PHE A 91 34.14 -1.28 4.12
CA PHE A 91 35.03 -2.13 4.93
C PHE A 91 35.47 -3.38 4.18
N GLY A 92 35.21 -3.47 2.87
CA GLY A 92 35.53 -4.62 2.01
C GLY A 92 34.60 -5.82 2.23
N ALA A 93 34.56 -6.37 3.44
CA ALA A 93 33.66 -7.48 3.79
C ALA A 93 32.20 -7.03 3.97
N TYR A 94 32.01 -5.75 4.31
CA TYR A 94 30.71 -5.10 4.42
C TYR A 94 30.86 -3.62 4.12
N SER A 95 29.75 -2.94 3.88
CA SER A 95 29.71 -1.50 3.65
C SER A 95 28.51 -0.89 4.36
N VAL A 96 28.64 0.37 4.75
CA VAL A 96 27.59 1.16 5.39
C VAL A 96 27.09 2.17 4.36
N TRP A 97 25.79 2.13 4.07
CA TRP A 97 25.10 2.93 3.05
C TRP A 97 23.98 3.76 3.65
#